data_AF-A0A2P4XHK5-F1
#
_entry.id   AF-A0A2P4XHK5-F1
#
_cell.length_a   1.000
_cell.length_b   1.000
_cell.length_c   1.000
_cell.angle_alpha   90.00
_cell.angle_beta   90.00
_cell.angle_gamma   90.00
#
_symmetry.space_group_name_H-M   'P 1'
#
loop_
_entity.id
_entity.type
_entity.pdbx_description
1 polymer ?
#
loop_
_entity_poly.entity_id
_entity_poly.type
_entity_poly.pdbx_seq_one_letter_code
_entity_poly.pdbx_strand_id
1 'polypeptide(L)'
;MSFRTPVFTAVEVMLREQDALAGCPHIAEMVSEYLDTSNKWTIERAACAGYLTLLDRLGKKELPISPRELDWALRTAADRGDLSVVKWLTAYQPDMECSTRVMDSAALRGHLNIIKWLHHYRDEGCSTAAMDSAAAYGRLDVVQWLHENREEGCTTAAMDSAAAGGHLKTVQWLAANRKEGCTSVASHFALLNGHMHILRWLNEQNVEMQDADQAMGTRSSTRWYRRERRLSATLLEAPRHRPRRMSMGLSCRS
;
A
#
# COMPACT_ATOMS: atom_id res chain seq x y z
N MET A 1 -33.93 -17.31 11.01
CA MET A 1 -34.55 -16.56 9.90
C MET A 1 -34.26 -17.31 8.61
N SER A 2 -35.29 -17.77 7.87
CA SER A 2 -35.09 -18.51 6.62
C SER A 2 -34.68 -17.53 5.53
N PHE A 3 -33.38 -17.46 5.23
CA PHE A 3 -32.85 -16.64 4.15
C PHE A 3 -32.95 -17.43 2.83
N ARG A 4 -34.04 -17.27 2.08
CA ARG A 4 -34.14 -17.79 0.71
C ARG A 4 -32.89 -17.43 -0.10
N THR A 5 -32.32 -18.39 -0.83
CA THR A 5 -31.17 -18.17 -1.72
C THR A 5 -31.53 -17.05 -2.71
N PRO A 6 -30.66 -16.03 -2.88
CA PRO A 6 -30.97 -14.94 -3.81
C PRO A 6 -31.09 -15.52 -5.22
N VAL A 7 -32.22 -15.29 -5.89
CA VAL A 7 -32.49 -15.80 -7.24
C VAL A 7 -31.56 -15.12 -8.25
N PHE A 8 -31.22 -15.79 -9.36
CA PHE A 8 -30.40 -15.14 -10.38
C PHE A 8 -31.18 -13.97 -11.02
N THR A 9 -30.51 -12.85 -11.28
CA THR A 9 -31.13 -11.69 -11.94
C THR A 9 -31.74 -12.06 -13.30
N ALA A 10 -31.13 -12.99 -14.04
CA ALA A 10 -31.69 -13.50 -15.29
C ALA A 10 -33.05 -14.19 -15.08
N VAL A 11 -33.22 -14.90 -13.97
CA VAL A 11 -34.49 -15.57 -13.61
C VAL A 11 -35.51 -14.53 -13.15
N GLU A 12 -35.11 -13.51 -12.39
CA GLU A 12 -36.01 -12.40 -12.04
C GLU A 12 -36.52 -11.66 -13.29
N VAL A 13 -35.65 -11.41 -14.27
CA VAL A 13 -36.05 -10.78 -15.55
C VAL A 13 -37.01 -11.67 -16.31
N MET A 14 -36.72 -12.98 -16.43
CA MET A 14 -37.63 -13.94 -17.09
C MET A 14 -39.04 -13.93 -16.48
N LEU A 15 -39.13 -13.89 -15.15
CA LEU A 15 -40.40 -13.90 -14.44
C LEU A 15 -41.18 -12.59 -14.55
N ARG A 16 -40.49 -11.46 -14.68
CA ARG A 16 -41.13 -10.16 -14.93
C ARG A 16 -41.73 -10.06 -16.33
N GLU A 17 -41.09 -10.67 -17.32
CA GLU A 17 -41.59 -10.71 -18.70
C GLU A 17 -42.70 -11.75 -18.91
N GLN A 18 -42.87 -12.68 -17.98
CA GLN A 18 -43.90 -13.72 -18.03
C GLN A 18 -44.89 -13.55 -16.87
N ASP A 19 -45.91 -12.70 -17.09
CA ASP A 19 -46.97 -12.39 -16.11
C ASP A 19 -47.61 -13.64 -15.47
N ALA A 20 -47.71 -14.73 -16.22
CA ALA A 20 -48.25 -16.00 -15.73
C ALA A 20 -47.39 -16.66 -14.63
N LEU A 21 -46.09 -16.37 -14.60
CA LEU A 21 -45.11 -16.95 -13.67
C LEU A 21 -44.69 -15.98 -12.56
N ALA A 22 -45.03 -14.70 -12.68
CA ALA A 22 -44.68 -13.65 -11.70
C ALA A 22 -45.16 -13.97 -10.27
N GLY A 23 -46.22 -14.78 -10.11
CA GLY A 23 -46.73 -15.22 -8.81
C GLY A 23 -46.16 -16.54 -8.27
N CYS A 24 -45.22 -17.18 -8.97
CA CYS A 24 -44.74 -18.53 -8.66
C CYS A 24 -43.27 -18.55 -8.20
N PRO A 25 -42.97 -18.20 -6.93
CA PRO A 25 -41.58 -18.12 -6.45
C PRO A 25 -40.86 -19.48 -6.46
N HIS A 26 -41.58 -20.59 -6.35
CA HIS A 26 -41.01 -21.94 -6.42
C HIS A 26 -40.43 -22.27 -7.81
N ILE A 27 -41.01 -21.72 -8.89
CA ILE A 27 -40.49 -21.87 -10.26
C ILE A 27 -39.20 -21.08 -10.39
N ALA A 28 -39.16 -19.86 -9.82
CA ALA A 28 -37.95 -19.05 -9.74
C ALA A 28 -36.80 -19.80 -9.05
N GLU A 29 -37.10 -20.42 -7.90
CA GLU A 29 -36.15 -21.20 -7.12
C GLU A 29 -35.66 -22.41 -7.92
N MET A 30 -36.55 -23.17 -8.55
CA MET A 30 -36.20 -24.36 -9.35
C MET A 30 -35.35 -24.02 -10.59
N VAL A 31 -35.69 -22.97 -11.33
CA VAL A 31 -34.88 -22.53 -12.49
C VAL A 31 -33.52 -22.00 -12.02
N SER A 32 -33.50 -21.25 -10.92
CA SER A 32 -32.25 -20.76 -10.35
C SER A 32 -31.36 -21.89 -9.83
N GLU A 33 -31.93 -22.95 -9.28
CA GLU A 33 -31.21 -24.17 -8.86
C GLU A 33 -30.66 -24.92 -10.08
N TYR A 34 -31.44 -25.06 -11.16
CA TYR A 34 -30.98 -25.69 -12.40
C TYR A 34 -29.79 -24.96 -13.04
N LEU A 35 -29.80 -23.63 -13.01
CA LEU A 35 -28.72 -22.78 -13.51
C LEU A 35 -27.54 -22.66 -12.53
N ASP A 36 -27.64 -23.21 -11.32
CA ASP A 36 -26.65 -23.02 -10.27
C ASP A 36 -25.36 -23.82 -10.52
N THR A 37 -24.39 -23.18 -11.16
CA THR A 37 -23.04 -23.73 -11.32
C THR A 37 -22.11 -23.43 -10.12
N SER A 38 -22.64 -23.00 -8.97
CA SER A 38 -21.81 -22.64 -7.81
C SER A 38 -21.00 -23.82 -7.26
N ASN A 39 -21.43 -25.06 -7.50
CA ASN A 39 -20.70 -26.27 -7.11
C ASN A 39 -19.28 -26.37 -7.73
N LYS A 40 -19.00 -25.63 -8.81
CA LYS A 40 -17.67 -25.52 -9.41
C LYS A 40 -16.76 -24.51 -8.71
N TRP A 41 -17.30 -23.76 -7.75
CA TRP A 41 -16.62 -22.66 -7.07
C TRP A 41 -16.36 -23.00 -5.61
N THR A 42 -15.15 -22.68 -5.15
CA THR A 42 -14.82 -22.63 -3.73
C THR A 42 -15.08 -21.22 -3.20
N ILE A 43 -15.30 -21.10 -1.88
CA ILE A 43 -15.43 -19.81 -1.21
C ILE A 43 -14.19 -18.95 -1.47
N GLU A 44 -13.01 -19.55 -1.38
CA GLU A 44 -11.73 -18.90 -1.67
C GLU A 44 -11.72 -18.26 -3.07
N ARG A 45 -12.09 -19.01 -4.12
CA ARG A 45 -12.08 -18.49 -5.50
C ARG A 45 -13.11 -17.40 -5.72
N ALA A 46 -14.30 -17.54 -5.14
CA ALA A 46 -15.35 -16.54 -5.23
C ALA A 46 -14.95 -15.24 -4.51
N ALA A 47 -14.30 -15.35 -3.35
CA ALA A 47 -13.78 -14.22 -2.59
C ALA A 47 -12.61 -13.54 -3.30
N CYS A 48 -11.65 -14.32 -3.81
CA CYS A 48 -10.55 -13.79 -4.60
C CYS A 48 -11.05 -13.03 -5.85
N ALA A 49 -12.19 -13.42 -6.41
CA ALA A 49 -12.81 -12.75 -7.56
C ALA A 49 -13.72 -11.57 -7.19
N GLY A 50 -14.07 -11.38 -5.91
CA GLY A 50 -14.96 -10.31 -5.45
C GLY A 50 -16.45 -10.58 -5.66
N TYR A 51 -16.87 -11.83 -5.88
CA TYR A 51 -18.25 -12.17 -6.22
C TYR A 51 -19.13 -12.36 -4.97
N LEU A 52 -19.59 -11.26 -4.37
CA LEU A 52 -20.41 -11.27 -3.13
C LEU A 52 -21.69 -12.11 -3.24
N THR A 53 -22.43 -12.00 -4.34
CA THR A 53 -23.68 -12.77 -4.51
C THR A 53 -23.44 -14.27 -4.61
N LEU A 54 -22.29 -14.65 -5.17
CA LEU A 54 -21.85 -16.05 -5.20
C LEU A 54 -21.39 -16.50 -3.81
N LEU A 55 -20.67 -15.65 -3.07
CA LEU A 55 -20.30 -15.93 -1.68
C LEU A 55 -21.53 -16.17 -0.81
N ASP A 56 -22.53 -15.29 -0.85
CA ASP A 56 -23.79 -15.46 -0.11
C ASP A 56 -24.47 -16.80 -0.40
N ARG A 57 -24.39 -17.28 -1.65
CA ARG A 57 -24.92 -18.59 -2.03
C ARG A 57 -24.05 -19.74 -1.54
N LEU A 58 -22.73 -19.63 -1.64
CA LEU A 58 -21.80 -20.66 -1.18
C LEU A 58 -21.81 -20.78 0.35
N GLY A 59 -21.91 -19.67 1.08
CA GLY A 59 -22.00 -19.67 2.54
C GLY A 59 -23.27 -20.32 3.07
N LYS A 60 -24.39 -20.25 2.32
CA LYS A 60 -25.62 -20.99 2.66
C LYS A 60 -25.50 -22.50 2.50
N LYS A 61 -24.54 -22.98 1.71
CA LYS A 61 -24.22 -24.40 1.59
C LYS A 61 -23.26 -24.88 2.70
N GLU A 62 -22.87 -23.98 3.61
CA GLU A 62 -21.96 -24.24 4.73
C GLU A 62 -20.68 -24.98 4.30
N LEU A 63 -20.15 -24.62 3.13
CA LEU A 63 -18.95 -25.25 2.61
C LEU A 63 -17.76 -24.95 3.54
N PRO A 64 -16.98 -25.97 3.95
CA PRO A 64 -15.84 -25.75 4.81
C PRO A 64 -14.78 -24.92 4.07
N ILE A 65 -14.14 -24.01 4.80
CA ILE A 65 -12.97 -23.26 4.33
C ILE A 65 -11.80 -23.56 5.26
N SER A 66 -10.65 -23.91 4.70
CA SER A 66 -9.45 -24.11 5.51
C SER A 66 -8.91 -22.76 6.03
N PRO A 67 -8.18 -22.74 7.16
CA PRO A 67 -7.58 -21.51 7.68
C PRO A 67 -6.68 -20.81 6.65
N ARG A 68 -5.95 -21.61 5.86
CA ARG A 68 -5.07 -21.11 4.79
C ARG A 68 -5.83 -20.48 3.64
N GLU A 69 -6.96 -21.06 3.23
CA GLU A 69 -7.81 -20.49 2.18
C GLU A 69 -8.48 -19.20 2.67
N LEU A 70 -8.92 -19.15 3.94
CA LEU A 70 -9.49 -17.96 4.54
C LEU A 70 -8.46 -16.82 4.59
N ASP A 71 -7.24 -17.10 5.09
CA ASP A 71 -6.15 -16.12 5.14
C ASP A 71 -5.81 -15.59 3.74
N TRP A 72 -5.68 -16.50 2.76
CA TRP A 72 -5.40 -16.12 1.38
C TRP A 72 -6.51 -15.25 0.77
N ALA A 73 -7.77 -15.64 0.97
CA ALA A 73 -8.93 -14.91 0.48
C ALA A 73 -9.05 -13.53 1.13
N LEU A 74 -8.84 -13.43 2.44
CA LEU A 74 -8.83 -12.16 3.17
C LEU A 74 -7.69 -11.26 2.71
N ARG A 75 -6.49 -11.80 2.55
CA ARG A 75 -5.35 -11.03 2.06
C ARG A 75 -5.57 -10.52 0.63
N THR A 76 -6.16 -11.34 -0.23
CA THR A 76 -6.51 -10.95 -1.60
C THR A 76 -7.59 -9.87 -1.62
N ALA A 77 -8.64 -10.01 -0.81
CA ALA A 77 -9.68 -8.99 -0.68
C ALA A 77 -9.12 -7.67 -0.12
N ALA A 78 -8.22 -7.76 0.87
CA ALA A 78 -7.50 -6.62 1.44
C ALA A 78 -6.62 -5.93 0.40
N ASP A 79 -5.89 -6.67 -0.45
CA ASP A 79 -5.07 -6.12 -1.53
C ASP A 79 -5.93 -5.39 -2.59
N ARG A 80 -7.11 -5.93 -2.90
CA ARG A 80 -8.04 -5.34 -3.88
C ARG A 80 -8.81 -4.13 -3.35
N GLY A 81 -8.92 -3.97 -2.03
CA GLY A 81 -9.71 -2.92 -1.40
C GLY A 81 -11.19 -3.29 -1.21
N ASP A 82 -11.52 -4.58 -1.34
CA ASP A 82 -12.90 -5.08 -1.30
C ASP A 82 -13.37 -5.31 0.16
N LEU A 83 -13.65 -4.22 0.87
CA LEU A 83 -14.12 -4.25 2.27
C LEU A 83 -15.36 -5.15 2.46
N SER A 84 -16.26 -5.21 1.47
CA SER A 84 -17.45 -6.06 1.53
C SER A 84 -17.09 -7.54 1.63
N VAL A 85 -16.07 -7.99 0.90
CA VAL A 85 -15.60 -9.39 0.95
C VAL A 85 -14.89 -9.65 2.27
N VAL A 86 -14.08 -8.70 2.76
CA VAL A 86 -13.44 -8.81 4.08
C VAL A 86 -14.49 -8.99 5.19
N LYS A 87 -15.53 -8.16 5.20
CA LYS A 87 -16.66 -8.28 6.14
C LYS A 87 -17.38 -9.62 6.00
N TRP A 88 -17.57 -10.08 4.76
CA TRP A 88 -18.24 -11.35 4.51
C TRP A 88 -17.45 -12.54 5.05
N LEU A 89 -16.15 -12.62 4.73
CA LEU A 89 -15.27 -13.71 5.15
C LEU A 89 -15.11 -13.77 6.67
N THR A 90 -14.97 -12.61 7.32
CA THR A 90 -14.87 -12.53 8.78
C THR A 90 -16.20 -12.84 9.48
N ALA A 91 -17.35 -12.50 8.90
CA ALA A 91 -18.65 -12.92 9.41
C ALA A 91 -18.92 -14.42 9.19
N TYR A 92 -18.37 -15.00 8.12
CA TYR A 92 -18.52 -16.42 7.81
C TYR A 92 -17.74 -17.32 8.78
N GLN A 93 -16.55 -16.88 9.22
CA GLN A 93 -15.72 -17.59 10.20
C GLN A 93 -15.14 -16.59 11.23
N PRO A 94 -15.92 -16.21 12.25
CA PRO A 94 -15.51 -15.18 13.21
C PRO A 94 -14.38 -15.65 14.13
N ASP A 95 -14.34 -16.93 14.48
CA ASP A 95 -13.38 -17.51 15.45
C ASP A 95 -12.03 -17.88 14.82
N MET A 96 -11.91 -17.79 13.50
CA MET A 96 -10.69 -18.17 12.79
C MET A 96 -9.67 -17.03 12.81
N GLU A 97 -8.50 -17.29 13.39
CA GLU A 97 -7.38 -16.34 13.40
C GLU A 97 -6.86 -16.08 11.99
N CYS A 98 -6.56 -14.81 11.71
CA CYS A 98 -6.00 -14.36 10.44
C CYS A 98 -4.55 -13.93 10.61
N SER A 99 -3.74 -13.96 9.55
CA SER A 99 -2.37 -13.45 9.63
C SER A 99 -2.33 -11.92 9.68
N THR A 100 -1.34 -11.36 10.39
CA THR A 100 -0.97 -9.93 10.33
C THR A 100 -0.76 -9.42 8.89
N ARG A 101 -0.44 -10.33 7.97
CA ARG A 101 -0.26 -10.05 6.53
C ARG A 101 -1.50 -9.47 5.85
N VAL A 102 -2.70 -9.68 6.41
CA VAL A 102 -3.94 -9.10 5.87
C VAL A 102 -3.91 -7.58 6.01
N MET A 103 -3.58 -7.07 7.20
CA MET A 103 -3.44 -5.62 7.43
C MET A 103 -2.21 -5.06 6.69
N ASP A 104 -1.10 -5.80 6.64
CA ASP A 104 0.09 -5.40 5.88
C ASP A 104 -0.22 -5.20 4.38
N SER A 105 -1.05 -6.08 3.81
CA SER A 105 -1.45 -6.00 2.39
C SER A 105 -2.40 -4.83 2.12
N ALA A 106 -3.33 -4.55 3.05
CA ALA A 106 -4.16 -3.34 2.98
C ALA A 106 -3.30 -2.07 3.07
N ALA A 107 -2.29 -2.06 3.94
CA ALA A 107 -1.37 -0.94 4.12
C ALA A 107 -0.51 -0.65 2.89
N LEU A 108 0.07 -1.69 2.29
CA LEU A 108 0.81 -1.64 1.02
C LEU A 108 0.00 -0.91 -0.07
N ARG A 109 -1.30 -1.22 -0.17
CA ARG A 109 -2.18 -0.69 -1.22
C ARG A 109 -2.83 0.65 -0.88
N GLY A 110 -2.77 1.08 0.38
CA GLY A 110 -3.38 2.33 0.82
C GLY A 110 -4.86 2.21 1.19
N HIS A 111 -5.35 1.01 1.48
CA HIS A 111 -6.77 0.77 1.79
C HIS A 111 -7.09 1.07 3.26
N LEU A 112 -7.03 2.36 3.61
CA LEU A 112 -7.20 2.84 5.00
C LEU A 112 -8.56 2.43 5.61
N ASN A 113 -9.61 2.33 4.80
CA ASN A 113 -10.93 1.86 5.23
C ASN A 113 -10.89 0.42 5.76
N ILE A 114 -10.12 -0.47 5.12
CA ILE A 114 -9.93 -1.86 5.55
C ILE A 114 -9.06 -1.90 6.80
N ILE A 115 -7.98 -1.12 6.87
CA ILE A 115 -7.10 -1.07 8.03
C ILE A 115 -7.88 -0.65 9.29
N LYS A 116 -8.66 0.43 9.19
CA LYS A 116 -9.53 0.90 10.30
C LYS A 116 -10.55 -0.16 10.71
N TRP A 117 -11.13 -0.86 9.74
CA TRP A 117 -12.10 -1.92 10.01
C TRP A 117 -11.42 -3.11 10.72
N LEU A 118 -10.30 -3.60 10.20
CA LEU A 118 -9.53 -4.68 10.82
C LEU A 118 -9.12 -4.29 12.24
N HIS A 119 -8.56 -3.10 12.45
CA HIS A 119 -8.15 -2.64 13.77
C HIS A 119 -9.29 -2.60 14.81
N HIS A 120 -10.52 -2.31 14.39
CA HIS A 120 -11.64 -2.20 15.33
C HIS A 120 -12.30 -3.56 15.65
N TYR A 121 -12.24 -4.52 14.72
CA TYR A 121 -12.98 -5.79 14.82
C TYR A 121 -12.08 -7.02 14.97
N ARG A 122 -10.75 -6.85 14.90
CA ARG A 122 -9.75 -7.93 14.90
C ARG A 122 -8.56 -7.51 15.78
N ASP A 123 -7.98 -8.47 16.50
CA ASP A 123 -6.92 -8.23 17.48
C ASP A 123 -5.52 -8.64 16.96
N GLU A 124 -5.45 -9.35 15.82
CA GLU A 124 -4.22 -9.92 15.28
C GLU A 124 -3.17 -8.85 14.91
N GLY A 125 -3.64 -7.65 14.51
CA GLY A 125 -2.77 -6.51 14.28
C GLY A 125 -2.02 -6.51 12.94
N CYS A 126 -0.86 -5.86 12.92
CA CYS A 126 0.02 -5.80 11.75
C CYS A 126 1.47 -6.11 12.15
N SER A 127 2.36 -6.15 11.15
CA SER A 127 3.80 -6.17 11.40
C SER A 127 4.43 -4.82 11.04
N THR A 128 5.72 -4.63 11.33
CA THR A 128 6.48 -3.47 10.84
C THR A 128 6.40 -3.32 9.32
N ALA A 129 6.15 -4.42 8.60
CA ALA A 129 5.98 -4.42 7.15
C ALA A 129 4.78 -3.57 6.70
N ALA A 130 3.75 -3.36 7.53
CA ALA A 130 2.62 -2.49 7.18
C ALA A 130 3.08 -1.04 6.95
N MET A 131 3.82 -0.47 7.91
CA MET A 131 4.31 0.91 7.80
C MET A 131 5.42 1.04 6.76
N ASP A 132 6.34 0.06 6.71
CA ASP A 132 7.42 0.02 5.71
C ASP A 132 6.86 -0.02 4.28
N SER A 133 5.86 -0.87 4.05
CA SER A 133 5.19 -1.01 2.74
C SER A 133 4.35 0.22 2.40
N ALA A 134 3.58 0.75 3.36
CA ALA A 134 2.82 1.99 3.13
C ALA A 134 3.76 3.14 2.76
N ALA A 135 4.92 3.24 3.40
CA ALA A 135 5.92 4.24 3.09
C ALA A 135 6.54 4.06 1.70
N ALA A 136 6.88 2.83 1.34
CA ALA A 136 7.44 2.46 0.03
C ALA A 136 6.54 2.86 -1.16
N TYR A 137 5.22 2.87 -0.96
CA TYR A 137 4.23 3.27 -1.98
C TYR A 137 3.65 4.67 -1.76
N GLY A 138 4.22 5.45 -0.83
CA GLY A 138 3.84 6.84 -0.61
C GLY A 138 2.46 7.03 0.01
N ARG A 139 1.94 6.01 0.72
CA ARG A 139 0.64 6.02 1.40
C ARG A 139 0.74 6.76 2.74
N LEU A 140 0.99 8.07 2.67
CA LEU A 140 1.24 8.91 3.86
C LEU A 140 0.08 8.88 4.86
N ASP A 141 -1.15 8.84 4.37
CA ASP A 141 -2.37 8.73 5.18
C ASP A 141 -2.40 7.43 6.01
N VAL A 142 -1.98 6.31 5.41
CA VAL A 142 -1.84 5.04 6.13
C VAL A 142 -0.68 5.09 7.11
N VAL A 143 0.48 5.65 6.74
CA VAL A 143 1.64 5.77 7.63
C VAL A 143 1.29 6.58 8.88
N GLN A 144 0.61 7.72 8.71
CA GLN A 144 0.15 8.57 9.80
C GLN A 144 -0.81 7.81 10.71
N TRP A 145 -1.81 7.15 10.11
CA TRP A 145 -2.80 6.43 10.88
C TRP A 145 -2.19 5.26 11.67
N LEU A 146 -1.29 4.48 11.05
CA LEU A 146 -0.58 3.39 11.72
C LEU A 146 0.28 3.93 12.87
N HIS A 147 0.98 5.05 12.68
CA HIS A 147 1.78 5.64 13.75
C HIS A 147 0.95 6.11 14.95
N GLU A 148 -0.24 6.66 14.71
CA GLU A 148 -1.11 7.18 15.78
C GLU A 148 -1.86 6.07 16.53
N ASN A 149 -2.13 4.93 15.89
CA ASN A 149 -3.06 3.91 16.40
C ASN A 149 -2.40 2.55 16.67
N ARG A 150 -1.13 2.36 16.30
CA ARG A 150 -0.39 1.09 16.42
C ARG A 150 1.01 1.31 16.99
N GLU A 151 1.54 0.30 17.68
CA GLU A 151 2.82 0.37 18.40
C GLU A 151 3.96 -0.35 17.68
N GLU A 152 3.66 -1.19 16.68
CA GLU A 152 4.63 -2.00 15.94
C GLU A 152 5.72 -1.15 15.27
N GLY A 153 5.36 0.05 14.80
CA GLY A 153 6.30 1.00 14.21
C GLY A 153 6.77 0.62 12.80
N CYS A 154 7.98 1.07 12.46
CA CYS A 154 8.62 0.81 11.17
C CYS A 154 10.09 0.41 11.37
N THR A 155 10.75 0.07 10.26
CA THR A 155 12.20 -0.12 10.21
C THR A 155 12.84 0.98 9.35
N THR A 156 14.17 0.97 9.22
CA THR A 156 14.88 1.84 8.27
C THR A 156 14.38 1.66 6.83
N ALA A 157 13.79 0.49 6.50
CA ALA A 157 13.23 0.21 5.19
C ALA A 157 12.09 1.16 4.80
N ALA A 158 11.34 1.72 5.77
CA ALA A 158 10.29 2.70 5.48
C ALA A 158 10.85 3.94 4.79
N MET A 159 11.89 4.56 5.36
CA MET A 159 12.48 5.78 4.81
C MET A 159 13.31 5.47 3.56
N ASP A 160 14.06 4.36 3.56
CA ASP A 160 14.85 3.92 2.41
C ASP A 160 13.97 3.68 1.19
N SER A 161 12.86 2.95 1.36
CA SER A 161 11.94 2.64 0.27
C SER A 161 11.10 3.84 -0.15
N ALA A 162 10.70 4.71 0.78
CA ALA A 162 10.03 5.97 0.44
C ALA A 162 10.96 6.90 -0.37
N ALA A 163 12.26 6.93 -0.05
CA ALA A 163 13.25 7.67 -0.82
C ALA A 163 13.45 7.05 -2.21
N ALA A 164 13.53 5.72 -2.30
CA ALA A 164 13.60 5.00 -3.56
C ALA A 164 12.36 5.20 -4.45
N GLY A 165 11.16 5.34 -3.85
CA GLY A 165 9.90 5.57 -4.56
C GLY A 165 9.61 7.04 -4.89
N GLY A 166 10.46 7.98 -4.48
CA GLY A 166 10.27 9.40 -4.78
C GLY A 166 9.21 10.07 -3.90
N HIS A 167 8.90 9.49 -2.74
CA HIS A 167 7.84 9.94 -1.83
C HIS A 167 8.34 10.95 -0.80
N LEU A 168 8.77 12.14 -1.25
CA LEU A 168 9.38 13.18 -0.38
C LEU A 168 8.55 13.52 0.86
N LYS A 169 7.23 13.67 0.73
CA LYS A 169 6.36 14.02 1.88
C LYS A 169 6.39 12.92 2.94
N THR A 170 6.42 11.67 2.52
CA THR A 170 6.53 10.51 3.43
C THR A 170 7.88 10.48 4.11
N VAL A 171 8.97 10.71 3.36
CA VAL A 171 10.33 10.80 3.93
C VAL A 171 10.42 11.91 4.98
N GLN A 172 9.92 13.11 4.66
CA GLN A 172 9.89 14.25 5.58
C GLN A 172 9.11 13.93 6.85
N TRP A 173 7.93 13.32 6.68
CA TRP A 173 7.09 12.98 7.81
C TRP A 173 7.73 11.91 8.69
N LEU A 174 8.30 10.85 8.09
CA LEU A 174 9.02 9.80 8.84
C LEU A 174 10.19 10.39 9.62
N ALA A 175 11.00 11.25 9.02
CA ALA A 175 12.14 11.85 9.71
C ALA A 175 11.75 12.78 10.87
N ALA A 176 10.58 13.41 10.79
CA ALA A 176 10.08 14.28 11.86
C ALA A 176 9.43 13.50 13.03
N ASN A 177 8.86 12.32 12.77
CA ASN A 177 8.01 11.61 13.74
C ASN A 177 8.58 10.25 14.19
N ARG A 178 9.60 9.72 13.50
CA ARG A 178 10.23 8.42 13.77
C ARG A 178 11.74 8.59 14.00
N LYS A 179 12.35 7.64 14.71
CA LYS A 179 13.75 7.69 15.15
C LYS A 179 14.65 6.68 14.43
N GLU A 180 14.05 5.78 13.65
CA GLU A 180 14.72 4.72 12.92
C GLU A 180 15.66 5.28 11.84
N GLY A 181 15.31 6.42 11.24
CA GLY A 181 16.14 7.10 10.24
C GLY A 181 16.17 6.38 8.89
N CYS A 182 17.25 6.57 8.15
CA CYS A 182 17.52 5.92 6.87
C CYS A 182 18.94 5.36 6.82
N THR A 183 19.22 4.47 5.87
CA THR A 183 20.58 4.00 5.58
C THR A 183 21.13 4.67 4.31
N SER A 184 22.36 4.33 3.93
CA SER A 184 22.96 4.77 2.66
C SER A 184 22.16 4.32 1.42
N VAL A 185 21.30 3.31 1.58
CA VAL A 185 20.35 2.80 0.58
C VAL A 185 19.40 3.90 0.11
N ALA A 186 18.85 4.72 1.02
CA ALA A 186 17.96 5.83 0.66
C ALA A 186 18.59 6.76 -0.38
N SER A 187 19.83 7.19 -0.12
CA SER A 187 20.55 8.10 -1.02
C SER A 187 20.91 7.39 -2.34
N HIS A 188 21.38 6.15 -2.26
CA HIS A 188 21.77 5.39 -3.46
C HIS A 188 20.59 5.20 -4.42
N PHE A 189 19.44 4.73 -3.93
CA PHE A 189 18.28 4.48 -4.77
C PHE A 189 17.55 5.76 -5.19
N ALA A 190 17.52 6.81 -4.35
CA ALA A 190 17.01 8.11 -4.77
C ALA A 190 17.84 8.68 -5.94
N LEU A 191 19.15 8.44 -5.98
CA LEU A 191 20.00 8.82 -7.12
C LEU A 191 19.69 7.99 -8.37
N LEU A 192 19.67 6.66 -8.25
CA LEU A 192 19.43 5.77 -9.37
C LEU A 192 18.07 6.01 -10.03
N ASN A 193 17.04 6.30 -9.24
CA ASN A 193 15.69 6.57 -9.74
C ASN A 193 15.45 8.04 -10.13
N GLY A 194 16.49 8.90 -10.04
CA GLY A 194 16.41 10.31 -10.45
C GLY A 194 15.62 11.20 -9.50
N HIS A 195 15.40 10.79 -8.25
CA HIS A 195 14.68 11.54 -7.21
C HIS A 195 15.57 12.60 -6.54
N MET A 196 16.09 13.53 -7.36
CA MET A 196 17.05 14.57 -6.95
C MET A 196 16.53 15.48 -5.83
N HIS A 197 15.21 15.67 -5.73
CA HIS A 197 14.59 16.47 -4.68
C HIS A 197 14.69 15.81 -3.30
N ILE A 198 14.66 14.48 -3.23
CA ILE A 198 14.88 13.73 -1.97
C ILE A 198 16.34 13.76 -1.58
N LEU A 199 17.26 13.56 -2.54
CA LEU A 199 18.69 13.67 -2.29
C LEU A 199 19.09 15.03 -1.73
N ARG A 200 18.58 16.10 -2.35
CA ARG A 200 18.81 17.46 -1.86
C ARG A 200 18.33 17.60 -0.41
N TRP A 201 17.12 17.12 -0.13
CA TRP A 201 16.55 17.18 1.21
C TRP A 201 17.37 16.36 2.23
N LEU A 202 17.78 15.13 1.89
CA LEU A 202 18.61 14.28 2.76
C LEU A 202 19.96 14.94 3.07
N ASN A 203 20.58 15.58 2.07
CA ASN A 203 21.87 16.27 2.24
C ASN A 203 21.73 17.57 3.05
N GLU A 204 20.61 18.28 2.94
CA GLU A 204 20.33 19.50 3.71
C GLU A 204 20.08 19.20 5.20
N GLN A 205 19.39 18.11 5.51
CA GLN A 205 19.00 17.78 6.88
C GLN A 205 20.06 16.99 7.67
N ASN A 206 21.17 16.58 7.04
CA ASN A 206 22.23 15.77 7.64
C ASN A 206 21.67 14.58 8.44
N VAL A 207 20.65 13.91 7.88
CA VAL A 207 19.96 12.78 8.54
C VAL A 207 21.01 11.72 8.88
N GLU A 208 21.01 11.24 10.13
CA GLU A 208 21.93 10.20 10.59
C GLU A 208 21.75 8.95 9.72
N MET A 209 22.71 8.69 8.83
CA MET A 209 22.75 7.46 8.06
C MET A 209 23.20 6.34 8.98
N GLN A 210 22.35 5.36 9.23
CA GLN A 210 22.78 4.13 9.90
C GLN A 210 23.62 3.30 8.92
N ASP A 211 24.81 2.88 9.35
CA ASP A 211 25.71 2.05 8.55
C ASP A 211 25.04 0.69 8.28
N ALA A 212 24.80 0.38 7.01
CA ALA A 212 24.22 -0.89 6.56
C ALA A 212 25.08 -2.12 6.95
N ASP A 213 26.34 -1.91 7.32
CA ASP A 213 27.31 -2.93 7.72
C ASP A 213 26.93 -3.67 9.02
N GLN A 214 26.03 -3.12 9.85
CA GLN A 214 25.51 -3.86 11.01
C GLN A 214 24.47 -4.94 10.65
N ALA A 215 23.91 -4.92 9.43
CA ALA A 215 22.87 -5.87 8.99
C ALA A 215 23.41 -7.03 8.13
N MET A 216 24.61 -6.92 7.56
CA MET A 216 25.24 -8.00 6.79
C MET A 216 26.71 -8.13 7.17
N GLY A 217 27.04 -9.20 7.89
CA GLY A 217 28.42 -9.53 8.23
C GLY A 217 29.31 -9.68 6.99
N THR A 218 30.46 -8.98 7.05
CA THR A 218 31.73 -9.15 6.32
C THR A 218 32.16 -8.04 5.35
N ARG A 219 33.12 -7.25 5.85
CA ARG A 219 34.28 -6.57 5.21
C ARG A 219 34.33 -6.46 3.68
N SER A 220 34.33 -5.21 3.17
CA SER A 220 35.41 -4.69 2.30
C SER A 220 35.38 -3.16 2.09
N SER A 221 36.39 -2.48 2.67
CA SER A 221 37.13 -1.30 2.18
C SER A 221 36.38 -0.11 1.56
N THR A 222 35.87 0.78 2.40
CA THR A 222 35.35 2.11 2.02
C THR A 222 36.48 3.13 1.78
N ARG A 223 37.09 3.10 0.59
CA ARG A 223 37.98 4.18 0.10
C ARG A 223 37.21 5.34 -0.57
N TRP A 224 35.91 5.17 -0.82
CA TRP A 224 35.08 6.10 -1.58
C TRP A 224 34.57 7.31 -0.76
N TYR A 225 34.35 7.17 0.56
CA TYR A 225 33.67 8.18 1.38
C TYR A 225 34.47 9.46 1.73
N ARG A 226 35.79 9.52 1.49
CA ARG A 226 36.60 10.73 1.82
C ARG A 226 36.77 11.71 0.66
N ARG A 227 36.50 11.32 -0.59
CA ARG A 227 36.90 12.13 -1.75
C ARG A 227 35.87 13.19 -2.16
N GLU A 228 34.59 13.00 -1.85
CA GLU A 228 33.53 13.93 -2.29
C GLU A 228 33.35 15.16 -1.42
N ARG A 229 33.74 15.12 -0.12
CA ARG A 229 33.71 16.32 0.74
C ARG A 229 34.62 17.47 0.26
N ARG A 230 35.59 17.22 -0.63
CA ARG A 230 36.44 18.27 -1.21
C ARG A 230 35.96 18.79 -2.57
N LEU A 231 35.12 18.05 -3.29
CA LEU A 231 34.70 18.43 -4.64
C LEU A 231 33.49 19.38 -4.63
N SER A 232 32.71 19.40 -3.56
CA SER A 232 31.58 20.33 -3.39
C SER A 232 31.98 21.79 -3.08
N ALA A 233 33.26 22.03 -2.77
CA ALA A 233 33.76 23.34 -2.34
C ALA A 233 34.44 24.15 -3.47
N THR A 234 34.59 23.62 -4.69
CA THR A 234 35.47 24.24 -5.71
C THR A 234 34.85 24.64 -7.05
N LEU A 235 33.56 24.39 -7.34
CA LEU A 235 33.00 24.80 -8.64
C LEU A 235 31.57 25.35 -8.53
N LEU A 236 31.46 26.59 -8.03
CA LEU A 236 30.40 27.54 -8.38
C LEU A 236 30.91 28.98 -8.15
N GLU A 237 31.96 29.38 -8.87
CA GLU A 237 32.15 30.80 -9.19
C GLU A 237 31.88 31.00 -10.68
N ALA A 238 30.67 31.47 -10.99
CA ALA A 238 30.35 32.00 -12.30
C ALA A 238 31.16 33.30 -12.52
N PRO A 239 31.80 33.51 -13.69
CA PRO A 239 32.55 34.73 -13.95
C PRO A 239 31.61 35.94 -13.95
N ARG A 240 31.85 36.87 -13.03
CA ARG A 240 31.17 38.17 -12.97
C ARG A 240 31.49 38.97 -14.24
N HIS A 241 30.50 39.15 -15.12
CA HIS A 241 30.58 40.13 -16.20
C HIS A 241 30.80 41.54 -15.60
N ARG A 242 31.91 42.19 -15.97
CA ARG A 242 32.16 43.61 -15.64
C ARG A 242 31.28 44.51 -16.53
N PRO A 243 30.72 45.61 -16.01
CA PRO A 243 29.99 46.57 -16.82
C PRO A 243 30.95 47.37 -17.71
N ARG A 244 30.61 47.54 -18.99
CA ARG A 244 31.30 48.46 -19.91
C ARG A 244 31.09 49.90 -19.41
N ARG A 245 32.17 50.56 -18.98
CA ARG A 245 32.20 51.99 -18.69
C ARG A 245 32.09 52.76 -20.01
N MET A 246 31.04 53.55 -20.17
CA MET A 246 30.99 54.61 -21.18
C MET A 246 31.98 55.71 -20.78
N SER A 247 32.88 56.07 -21.69
CA SER A 247 33.67 57.31 -21.61
C SER A 247 33.31 58.17 -22.82
N MET A 248 32.48 59.18 -22.58
CA MET A 248 32.31 60.33 -23.48
C MET A 248 33.50 61.28 -23.29
N GLY A 249 34.11 61.71 -24.41
CA GLY A 249 34.26 63.13 -24.69
C GLY A 249 35.62 63.82 -24.52
N LEU A 250 36.12 64.29 -25.68
CA LEU A 250 36.80 65.59 -25.93
C LEU A 250 38.27 65.70 -25.46
N SER A 251 39.24 66.34 -26.15
CA SER A 251 39.20 67.35 -27.22
C SER A 251 40.61 67.59 -27.80
N CYS A 252 40.65 67.95 -29.10
CA CYS A 252 41.49 68.92 -29.83
C CYS A 252 43.03 68.95 -29.83
N ARG A 253 43.52 69.38 -31.04
CA ARG A 253 44.69 70.19 -31.44
C ARG A 253 45.67 69.40 -32.34
N SER A 254 46.12 69.87 -33.50
CA SER A 254 46.00 71.14 -34.23
C SER A 254 46.00 70.86 -35.73
#